data_AF-A0A0K8SDA1-F1
#
_entry.id   AF-A0A0K8SDA1-F1
#
_cell.length_a   1.000
_cell.length_b   1.000
_cell.length_c   1.000
_cell.angle_alpha   90.00
_cell.angle_beta   90.00
_cell.angle_gamma   90.00
#
_symmetry.space_group_name_H-M   'P 1'
#
loop_
_entity.id
_entity.type
_entity.pdbx_description
1 polymer ?
#
loop_
_entity_poly.entity_id
_entity_poly.type
_entity_poly.pdbx_seq_one_letter_code
_entity_poly.pdbx_strand_id
1 'polypeptide(L)'
;MFRAYYSLLLFIVLSYKLVSGRNFSWNHSLGSIGLPGVVEKSSLPPNQWFLQRLDHFDPTNPGTWWQKYQTNETWFENSSDSPVFLMIGGEGAISGEWMVLGTWLVYAQKYKALCFQLEHRFYGESRPLEDVSVESLRYLSSEQALAD
;
A
#
# COMPACT_ATOMS: atom_id res chain seq x y z
N MET A 1 17.62 -67.03 16.50
CA MET A 1 17.34 -65.93 17.45
C MET A 1 17.31 -64.60 16.67
N PHE A 2 16.32 -64.43 15.78
CA PHE A 2 16.26 -63.35 14.77
C PHE A 2 14.87 -62.69 14.80
N ARG A 3 14.53 -61.95 15.86
CA ARG A 3 13.32 -61.11 15.94
C ARG A 3 13.48 -60.04 17.02
N ALA A 4 14.14 -58.91 16.71
CA ALA A 4 14.14 -57.76 17.63
C ALA A 4 14.45 -56.37 17.03
N TYR A 5 14.84 -56.23 15.76
CA TYR A 5 15.33 -54.94 15.24
C TYR A 5 14.36 -54.16 14.32
N TYR A 6 13.25 -54.76 13.88
CA TYR A 6 12.34 -54.08 12.93
C TYR A 6 11.26 -53.20 13.57
N SER A 7 11.04 -53.24 14.89
CA SER A 7 9.96 -52.47 15.52
C SER A 7 10.35 -51.06 15.96
N LEU A 8 11.65 -50.73 16.05
CA LEU A 8 12.09 -49.40 16.50
C LEU A 8 12.22 -48.38 15.35
N LEU A 9 12.42 -48.83 14.12
CA LEU A 9 12.58 -47.95 12.94
C LEU A 9 11.24 -47.45 12.37
N LEU A 10 10.11 -48.10 12.70
CA LEU A 10 8.78 -47.69 12.23
C LEU A 10 8.16 -46.54 13.03
N PHE A 11 8.67 -46.24 14.23
CA PHE A 11 8.19 -45.11 15.04
C PHE A 11 8.88 -43.78 14.72
N ILE A 12 10.06 -43.80 14.10
CA ILE A 12 10.82 -42.58 13.79
C ILE A 12 10.37 -41.95 12.46
N VAL A 13 9.72 -42.71 11.58
CA VAL A 13 9.30 -42.22 10.25
C VAL A 13 7.90 -41.58 10.25
N LEU A 14 7.12 -41.72 11.33
CA LEU A 14 5.77 -41.13 11.41
C LEU A 14 5.73 -39.68 11.94
N SER A 15 6.84 -39.14 12.45
CA SER A 15 6.87 -37.78 13.04
C SER A 15 7.21 -36.67 12.04
N TYR A 16 7.53 -37.00 10.78
CA TYR A 16 7.86 -36.01 9.74
C TYR A 16 6.68 -35.62 8.83
N LYS A 17 5.43 -35.78 9.28
CA LYS A 17 4.34 -35.03 8.67
C LYS A 17 4.35 -33.60 9.21
N LEU A 18 5.22 -32.80 8.59
CA LEU A 18 4.86 -31.45 8.14
C LEU A 18 3.38 -31.43 7.74
N VAL A 19 2.57 -30.73 8.51
CA VAL A 19 1.92 -29.51 8.04
C VAL A 19 1.81 -28.62 9.27
N SER A 20 2.61 -27.55 9.30
CA SER A 20 2.26 -26.40 10.13
C SER A 20 0.90 -25.91 9.62
N GLY A 21 -0.16 -26.33 10.28
CA GLY A 21 -1.46 -25.67 10.17
C GLY A 21 -1.31 -24.31 10.82
N ARG A 22 -0.67 -23.36 10.13
CA ARG A 22 -0.99 -21.96 10.37
C ARG A 22 -2.44 -21.86 9.99
N ASN A 23 -3.31 -21.79 10.99
CA ASN A 23 -4.67 -21.33 10.81
C ASN A 23 -4.54 -19.92 10.21
N PHE A 24 -4.51 -19.85 8.88
CA PHE A 24 -4.68 -18.59 8.19
C PHE A 24 -6.15 -18.25 8.36
N SER A 25 -6.44 -17.59 9.48
CA SER A 25 -7.73 -16.97 9.69
C SER A 25 -7.80 -15.83 8.69
N TRP A 26 -8.57 -16.03 7.62
CA TRP A 26 -9.09 -14.95 6.80
C TRP A 26 -10.13 -14.18 7.65
N ASN A 27 -9.66 -13.47 8.67
CA ASN A 27 -10.46 -12.45 9.33
C ASN A 27 -10.37 -11.19 8.47
N HIS A 28 -10.91 -11.26 7.26
CA HIS A 28 -11.13 -10.08 6.45
C HIS A 28 -12.23 -9.26 7.12
N SER A 29 -11.82 -8.34 7.98
CA SER A 29 -12.41 -7.02 7.85
C SER A 29 -12.12 -6.58 6.41
N LEU A 30 -13.17 -6.35 5.62
CA LEU A 30 -13.09 -5.68 4.32
C LEU A 30 -12.66 -4.21 4.56
N GLY A 31 -11.43 -4.04 5.01
CA GLY A 31 -10.88 -2.76 5.45
C GLY A 31 -9.41 -2.67 5.07
N SER A 32 -8.98 -1.43 4.85
CA SER A 32 -7.59 -1.02 4.60
C SER A 32 -6.59 -1.79 5.48
N ILE A 33 -5.37 -1.97 4.97
CA ILE A 33 -4.21 -2.67 5.57
C ILE A 33 -3.82 -2.21 6.99
N GLY A 34 -4.53 -1.24 7.56
CA GLY A 34 -4.32 -0.68 8.88
C GLY A 34 -3.21 0.37 8.90
N LEU A 35 -2.89 0.86 10.09
CA LEU A 35 -1.72 1.71 10.30
C LEU A 35 -0.47 0.84 10.51
N PRO A 36 0.71 1.26 10.04
CA PRO A 36 1.95 0.53 10.25
C PRO A 36 2.47 0.64 11.70
N GLY A 37 1.93 1.57 12.48
CA GLY A 37 2.26 1.83 13.88
C GLY A 37 1.74 3.19 14.33
N VAL A 38 2.13 3.63 15.53
CA VAL A 38 1.75 4.93 16.11
C VAL A 38 2.95 5.87 16.07
N VAL A 39 2.75 7.10 15.58
CA VAL A 39 3.76 8.15 15.47
C VAL A 39 3.18 9.49 15.89
N GLU A 40 4.01 10.35 16.48
CA GLU A 40 3.64 11.73 16.81
C GLU A 40 3.29 12.52 15.55
N LYS A 41 2.11 13.16 15.53
CA LYS A 41 1.59 13.86 14.34
C LYS A 41 2.52 14.96 13.83
N SER A 42 3.27 15.62 14.71
CA SER A 42 4.23 16.68 14.34
C SER A 42 5.43 16.19 13.52
N SER A 43 5.67 14.87 13.50
CA SER A 43 6.74 14.25 12.73
C SER A 43 6.28 13.66 11.40
N LEU A 44 4.98 13.74 11.09
CA LEU A 44 4.44 13.24 9.84
C LEU A 44 4.68 14.24 8.69
N PRO A 45 4.94 13.75 7.46
CA PRO A 45 5.05 14.62 6.31
C PRO A 45 3.80 15.48 6.10
N PRO A 46 3.97 16.72 5.61
CA PRO A 46 2.84 17.58 5.30
C PRO A 46 2.03 17.01 4.12
N ASN A 47 0.72 17.25 4.13
CA ASN A 47 -0.12 17.02 2.96
C ASN A 47 0.26 18.02 1.86
N GLN A 48 0.38 17.49 0.64
CA GLN A 48 0.61 18.26 -0.57
C GLN A 48 -0.51 17.95 -1.56
N TRP A 49 -0.71 18.84 -2.53
CA TRP A 49 -1.75 18.70 -3.54
C TRP A 49 -1.19 19.03 -4.92
N PHE A 50 -1.61 18.27 -5.93
CA PHE A 50 -1.33 18.59 -7.32
C PHE A 50 -2.63 18.57 -8.13
N LEU A 51 -2.61 19.31 -9.23
CA LEU A 51 -3.76 19.43 -10.10
C LEU A 51 -3.84 18.20 -11.01
N GLN A 52 -4.92 17.44 -10.89
CA GLN A 52 -5.17 16.19 -11.61
C GLN A 52 -6.32 16.37 -12.61
N ARG A 53 -6.30 15.62 -13.71
CA ARG A 53 -7.43 15.57 -14.66
C ARG A 53 -8.58 14.78 -14.06
N LEU A 54 -9.81 15.27 -14.29
CA LEU A 54 -11.01 14.56 -13.86
C LEU A 54 -11.20 13.27 -14.66
N ASP A 55 -11.04 13.36 -15.98
CA ASP A 55 -11.20 12.27 -16.92
C ASP A 55 -9.99 12.16 -17.86
N HIS A 56 -9.22 11.09 -17.72
CA HIS A 56 -8.04 10.83 -18.57
C HIS A 56 -8.41 10.24 -19.94
N PHE A 57 -9.63 9.75 -20.11
CA PHE A 57 -10.07 9.02 -21.29
C PHE A 57 -11.08 9.81 -22.15
N ASP A 58 -11.50 10.99 -21.69
CA ASP A 58 -12.23 11.98 -22.48
C ASP A 58 -11.36 13.24 -22.68
N PRO A 59 -10.66 13.39 -23.83
CA PRO A 59 -9.81 14.55 -24.08
C PRO A 59 -10.59 15.86 -24.25
N THR A 60 -11.92 15.79 -24.37
CA THR A 60 -12.78 16.99 -24.48
C THR A 60 -13.19 17.53 -23.11
N ASN A 61 -12.98 16.75 -22.04
CA ASN A 61 -13.30 17.15 -20.67
C ASN A 61 -12.14 18.00 -20.09
N PRO A 62 -12.35 19.30 -19.82
CA PRO A 62 -11.32 20.17 -19.25
C PRO A 62 -11.26 20.10 -17.72
N GLY A 63 -12.08 19.24 -17.09
CA GLY A 63 -12.22 19.17 -15.65
C GLY A 63 -10.92 18.79 -14.95
N THR A 64 -10.62 19.48 -13.87
CA THR A 64 -9.46 19.22 -13.02
C THR A 64 -9.83 19.30 -11.55
N TRP A 65 -9.09 18.60 -10.70
CA TRP A 65 -9.32 18.54 -9.27
C TRP A 65 -7.99 18.41 -8.52
N TRP A 66 -8.00 18.64 -7.20
CA TRP A 66 -6.80 18.56 -6.37
C TRP A 66 -6.65 17.16 -5.77
N GLN A 67 -5.59 16.46 -6.14
CA GLN A 67 -5.27 15.15 -5.59
C GLN A 67 -4.21 15.28 -4.50
N LYS A 68 -4.48 14.67 -3.33
CA LYS A 68 -3.58 14.72 -2.18
C LYS A 68 -2.47 13.68 -2.32
N TYR A 69 -1.26 14.09 -1.94
CA TYR A 69 -0.12 13.20 -1.83
C TYR A 69 0.80 13.64 -0.68
N GLN A 70 1.77 12.80 -0.35
CA GLN A 70 2.81 13.08 0.62
C GLN A 70 4.16 12.60 0.07
N THR A 71 5.23 13.26 0.52
CA THR A 71 6.61 12.95 0.13
C THR A 71 7.48 12.68 1.36
N ASN A 72 8.47 11.81 1.19
CA ASN A 72 9.55 11.65 2.15
C ASN A 72 10.88 11.56 1.41
N GLU A 73 11.71 12.58 1.62
CA GLU A 73 13.02 12.72 0.98
C GLU A 73 14.19 12.42 1.93
N THR A 74 13.92 11.88 3.14
CA THR A 74 14.92 11.73 4.22
C THR A 74 16.21 11.03 3.79
N TRP A 75 16.13 10.07 2.86
CA TRP A 75 17.28 9.32 2.36
C TRP A 75 17.57 9.52 0.87
N PHE A 76 16.86 10.44 0.22
CA PHE A 76 17.01 10.69 -1.20
C PHE A 76 18.35 11.39 -1.47
N GLU A 77 19.18 10.80 -2.32
CA GLU A 77 20.51 11.35 -2.66
C GLU A 77 20.49 12.25 -3.90
N ASN A 78 19.33 12.43 -4.54
CA ASN A 78 19.15 13.25 -5.74
C ASN A 78 20.19 12.93 -6.84
N SER A 79 20.50 11.64 -6.98
CA SER A 79 21.34 11.10 -8.04
C SER A 79 20.49 10.50 -9.15
N SER A 80 21.02 10.37 -10.36
CA SER A 80 20.37 9.64 -11.45
C SER A 80 20.08 8.17 -11.12
N ASP A 81 20.82 7.62 -10.15
CA ASP A 81 20.67 6.23 -9.70
C ASP A 81 19.66 6.07 -8.55
N SER A 82 19.18 7.18 -7.97
CA SER A 82 18.21 7.17 -6.89
C SER A 82 16.80 6.86 -7.44
N PRO A 83 16.16 5.75 -7.04
CA PRO A 83 14.84 5.41 -7.55
C PRO A 83 13.74 6.23 -6.86
N VAL A 84 12.56 6.25 -7.46
CA VAL A 84 11.34 6.76 -6.84
C VAL A 84 10.47 5.58 -6.43
N PHE A 85 10.08 5.53 -5.15
CA PHE A 85 9.10 4.58 -4.64
C PHE A 85 7.75 5.26 -4.55
N LEU A 86 6.76 4.72 -5.27
CA LEU A 86 5.39 5.18 -5.26
C LEU A 86 4.50 4.15 -4.57
N MET A 87 3.81 4.58 -3.53
CA MET A 87 2.73 3.82 -2.92
C MET A 87 1.38 4.46 -3.28
N ILE A 88 0.54 3.70 -3.97
CA ILE A 88 -0.83 4.10 -4.31
C ILE A 88 -1.73 3.73 -3.13
N GLY A 89 -2.50 4.68 -2.63
CA GLY A 89 -3.48 4.46 -1.58
C GLY A 89 -4.54 3.43 -1.99
N GLY A 90 -5.08 2.71 -1.01
CA GLY A 90 -6.22 1.82 -1.19
C GLY A 90 -7.56 2.56 -1.04
N GLU A 91 -8.58 1.83 -0.60
CA GLU A 91 -9.95 2.31 -0.42
C GLU A 91 -10.13 3.12 0.88
N GLY A 92 -9.33 4.16 1.09
CA GLY A 92 -9.38 4.99 2.27
C GLY A 92 -8.46 6.20 2.23
N ALA A 93 -8.59 7.06 3.25
CA ALA A 93 -7.68 8.19 3.42
C ALA A 93 -6.25 7.69 3.62
N ILE A 94 -5.27 8.34 2.97
CA ILE A 94 -3.87 8.05 3.25
C ILE A 94 -3.48 8.50 4.65
N SER A 95 -2.51 7.82 5.23
CA SER A 95 -2.00 8.09 6.57
C SER A 95 -0.50 8.33 6.48
N GLY A 96 -0.04 9.42 7.12
CA GLY A 96 1.37 9.81 7.11
C GLY A 96 2.27 8.84 7.85
N GLU A 97 1.72 8.00 8.72
CA GLU A 97 2.45 6.93 9.40
C GLU A 97 3.10 5.97 8.39
N TRP A 98 2.46 5.73 7.24
CA TRP A 98 3.06 4.95 6.16
C TRP A 98 4.28 5.63 5.53
N MET A 99 4.43 6.94 5.65
CA MET A 99 5.60 7.67 5.15
C MET A 99 6.76 7.69 6.14
N VAL A 100 6.59 7.20 7.37
CA VAL A 100 7.65 7.18 8.40
C VAL A 100 7.89 5.79 9.03
N LEU A 101 6.98 4.83 8.81
CA LEU A 101 7.10 3.44 9.23
C LEU A 101 6.90 2.46 8.07
N GLY A 102 7.31 1.21 8.30
CA GLY A 102 7.09 0.10 7.39
C GLY A 102 8.32 -0.31 6.57
N THR A 103 8.27 -1.50 5.98
CA THR A 103 9.43 -2.14 5.33
C THR A 103 9.91 -1.37 4.09
N TRP A 104 9.02 -0.67 3.38
CA TRP A 104 9.40 0.07 2.17
C TRP A 104 10.36 1.23 2.46
N LEU A 105 10.32 1.83 3.66
CA LEU A 105 11.26 2.87 4.06
C LEU A 105 12.65 2.31 4.41
N VAL A 106 12.72 1.08 4.92
CA VAL A 106 13.99 0.36 5.07
C VAL A 106 14.66 0.18 3.70
N TYR A 107 13.85 -0.14 2.67
CA TYR A 107 14.34 -0.17 1.30
C TYR A 107 14.67 1.22 0.75
N ALA A 108 13.88 2.25 1.07
CA ALA A 108 14.17 3.61 0.65
C ALA A 108 15.52 4.10 1.18
N GLN A 109 15.83 3.79 2.44
CA GLN A 109 17.15 4.05 3.01
C GLN A 109 18.27 3.27 2.29
N LYS A 110 18.02 1.98 2.00
CA LYS A 110 19.01 1.13 1.31
C LYS A 110 19.32 1.61 -0.11
N TYR A 111 18.29 2.00 -0.85
CA TYR A 111 18.39 2.38 -2.27
C TYR A 111 18.45 3.88 -2.49
N LYS A 112 18.46 4.68 -1.43
CA LYS A 112 18.53 6.15 -1.50
C LYS A 112 17.36 6.73 -2.29
N ALA A 113 16.18 6.18 -2.04
CA ALA A 113 14.98 6.44 -2.81
C ALA A 113 14.23 7.67 -2.31
N LEU A 114 13.56 8.34 -3.24
CA LEU A 114 12.49 9.31 -2.94
C LEU A 114 11.17 8.56 -2.77
N CYS A 115 10.45 8.79 -1.69
CA CYS A 115 9.17 8.16 -1.41
C CYS A 115 8.00 9.09 -1.70
N PHE A 116 6.98 8.59 -2.41
CA PHE A 116 5.67 9.20 -2.58
C PHE A 116 4.57 8.28 -2.06
N GLN A 117 3.57 8.87 -1.43
CA GLN A 117 2.28 8.25 -1.20
C GLN A 117 1.20 9.09 -1.87
N LEU A 118 0.42 8.48 -2.74
CA LEU A 118 -0.67 9.11 -3.49
C LEU A 118 -2.01 8.68 -2.90
N GLU A 119 -2.89 9.62 -2.57
CA GLU A 119 -4.25 9.28 -2.16
C GLU A 119 -5.11 8.95 -3.38
N HIS A 120 -5.78 7.82 -3.31
CA HIS A 120 -6.63 7.32 -4.38
C HIS A 120 -7.82 8.25 -4.58
N ARG A 121 -8.17 8.54 -5.84
CA ARG A 121 -9.37 9.33 -6.18
C ARG A 121 -10.62 8.80 -5.49
N PHE A 122 -11.50 9.71 -5.06
CA PHE A 122 -12.72 9.51 -4.27
C PHE A 122 -12.53 9.07 -2.81
N TYR A 123 -11.30 8.90 -2.33
CA TYR A 123 -11.03 8.55 -0.94
C TYR A 123 -10.39 9.70 -0.17
N GLY A 124 -10.58 9.71 1.15
CA GLY A 124 -10.05 10.74 2.03
C GLY A 124 -10.48 12.15 1.64
N GLU A 125 -9.48 13.00 1.38
CA GLU A 125 -9.63 14.40 0.96
C GLU A 125 -9.53 14.55 -0.57
N SER A 126 -9.12 13.49 -1.26
CA SER A 126 -8.97 13.41 -2.72
C SER A 126 -10.31 13.14 -3.39
N ARG A 127 -11.19 14.14 -3.37
CA ARG A 127 -12.55 14.06 -3.92
C ARG A 127 -12.65 14.90 -5.20
N PRO A 128 -12.71 14.25 -6.39
CA PRO A 128 -12.81 14.97 -7.65
C PRO A 128 -14.11 15.79 -7.79
N LEU A 129 -15.18 15.31 -7.13
CA LEU A 129 -16.51 15.89 -7.12
C LEU A 129 -17.03 15.93 -5.67
N GLU A 130 -18.01 16.78 -5.40
CA GLU A 130 -18.54 17.00 -4.04
C GLU A 130 -19.37 15.82 -3.51
N ASP A 131 -19.99 15.05 -4.41
CA ASP A 131 -20.92 13.98 -4.09
C ASP A 131 -20.44 12.61 -4.58
N VAL A 132 -21.15 11.58 -4.14
CA VAL A 132 -20.90 10.17 -4.47
C VAL A 132 -22.11 9.55 -5.20
N SER A 133 -22.78 10.36 -6.03
CA SER A 133 -23.84 9.87 -6.93
C SER A 133 -23.29 8.90 -7.98
N VAL A 134 -24.18 8.13 -8.60
CA VAL A 134 -23.79 7.19 -9.67
C VAL A 134 -23.14 7.94 -10.83
N GLU A 135 -23.64 9.13 -11.13
CA GLU A 135 -23.13 10.04 -12.14
C GLU A 135 -21.70 10.49 -11.84
N SER A 136 -21.39 10.79 -10.59
CA SER A 136 -20.03 11.18 -10.15
C SER A 136 -19.09 9.97 -10.08
N LEU A 137 -19.59 8.82 -9.61
CA LEU A 137 -18.81 7.58 -9.50
C LEU A 137 -18.40 6.98 -10.85
N ARG A 138 -18.93 7.47 -11.98
CA ARG A 138 -18.40 7.12 -13.30
C ARG A 138 -16.89 7.40 -13.44
N TYR A 139 -16.35 8.35 -12.67
CA TYR A 139 -14.92 8.68 -12.66
C TYR A 139 -14.13 7.85 -11.64
N LEU A 140 -14.78 6.96 -10.88
CA LEU A 140 -14.13 6.01 -9.98
C LEU A 140 -13.94 4.67 -10.70
N SER A 141 -12.78 4.51 -11.33
CA SER A 141 -12.32 3.24 -11.89
C SER A 141 -10.83 3.05 -11.61
N SER A 142 -10.38 1.80 -11.62
CA SER A 142 -8.96 1.45 -11.53
C SER A 142 -8.14 2.10 -12.65
N GLU A 143 -8.70 2.20 -13.84
CA GLU A 143 -8.08 2.76 -15.03
C GLU A 143 -7.84 4.25 -14.86
N GLN A 144 -8.83 4.98 -14.35
CA GLN A 144 -8.68 6.40 -14.04
C GLN A 144 -7.68 6.63 -12.90
N ALA A 145 -7.69 5.78 -11.86
CA ALA A 145 -6.77 5.88 -10.73
C ALA A 145 -5.32 5.52 -11.08
N LEU A 146 -5.10 4.66 -12.09
CA LEU A 146 -3.77 4.35 -12.62
C LEU A 146 -3.26 5.42 -13.59
N ALA A 147 -4.17 6.16 -14.23
CA ALA A 147 -3.83 7.27 -15.10
C ALA A 147 -3.56 8.57 -14.33
N ASP A 148 -3.98 8.64 -13.06
CA ASP A 148 -3.62 9.70 -12.12
C ASP A 148 -2.11 9.77 -11.85
#